data_AF-A0AAW9JBQ6-F1
#
_entry.id   AF-A0AAW9JBQ6-F1
#
_cell.length_a   1.000
_cell.length_b   1.000
_cell.length_c   1.000
_cell.angle_alpha   90.00
_cell.angle_beta   90.00
_cell.angle_gamma   90.00
#
_symmetry.space_group_name_H-M   'P 1'
#
loop_
_entity.id
_entity.type
_entity.pdbx_description
1 polymer ?
#
loop_
_entity_poly.entity_id
_entity_poly.type
_entity_poly.pdbx_seq_one_letter_code
_entity_poly.pdbx_strand_id
1 'polypeptide(L)' 'MRPRRFEYLISYTSHFNGGSAEGTLVFNSKSKLNSKKDIYDLMEILKKSTEAHTVTINNIQLLREKRAL' A
#
# COMPACT_ATOMS: atom_id res chain seq x y z
N MET A 1 17.41 -14.43 -14.68
CA MET A 1 16.08 -13.81 -14.88
C MET A 1 16.07 -12.47 -14.17
N ARG A 2 15.80 -11.33 -14.83
CA ARG A 2 15.79 -10.02 -14.13
C ARG A 2 14.61 -9.96 -13.15
N PRO A 3 14.77 -9.43 -11.92
CA PRO A 3 13.68 -9.38 -10.95
C PRO A 3 12.55 -8.48 -11.46
N ARG A 4 11.31 -8.96 -11.36
CA ARG A 4 10.12 -8.14 -11.66
C ARG A 4 9.82 -7.22 -10.47
N ARG A 5 9.40 -6.00 -10.76
CA ARG A 5 8.87 -5.05 -9.78
C ARG A 5 7.45 -4.68 -10.19
N PHE A 6 6.56 -4.64 -9.19
CA PHE A 6 5.16 -4.31 -9.34
C PHE A 6 4.92 -2.99 -8.64
N GLU A 7 4.37 -2.02 -9.35
CA GLU A 7 4.02 -0.73 -8.76
C GLU A 7 2.50 -0.62 -8.64
N TYR A 8 2.05 -0.17 -7.48
CA TYR A 8 0.65 -0.03 -7.12
C TYR A 8 0.35 1.40 -6.71
N LEU A 9 -0.82 1.91 -7.09
CA LEU A 9 -1.43 3.08 -6.49
C LEU A 9 -2.38 2.62 -5.39
N ILE A 10 -2.19 3.11 -4.19
CA ILE A 10 -2.94 2.70 -3.01
C ILE A 10 -3.64 3.92 -2.44
N SER A 11 -4.97 3.88 -2.43
CA SER A 11 -5.80 4.89 -1.79
C SER A 11 -6.22 4.37 -0.42
N TYR A 12 -6.01 5.15 0.62
CA TYR A 12 -6.27 4.75 2.00
C TYR A 12 -6.88 5.89 2.81
N THR A 13 -7.56 5.51 3.89
CA THR A 13 -8.04 6.43 4.91
C THR A 13 -7.36 6.09 6.23
N SER A 14 -6.63 7.05 6.78
CA SER A 14 -6.02 6.98 8.11
C SER A 14 -6.99 7.53 9.15
N HIS A 15 -7.17 6.80 10.25
CA HIS A 15 -8.08 7.17 11.33
C HIS A 15 -7.28 7.53 12.58
N PHE A 16 -7.58 8.69 13.14
CA PHE A 16 -6.95 9.29 14.30
C PHE A 16 -7.97 9.48 15.43
N ASN A 17 -7.49 9.76 16.65
CA ASN A 17 -8.35 10.14 17.76
C ASN A 17 -8.89 11.56 17.52
N GLY A 18 -9.99 11.66 16.76
CA GLY A 18 -10.67 12.93 16.46
C GLY A 18 -10.97 13.17 14.99
N GLY A 19 -10.64 12.25 14.07
CA GLY A 19 -10.97 12.40 12.66
C GLY A 19 -10.29 11.38 11.75
N SER A 20 -10.55 11.49 10.46
CA SER A 20 -9.91 10.68 9.42
C SER A 20 -9.29 11.57 8.34
N ALA A 21 -8.24 11.07 7.70
CA ALA A 21 -7.61 11.72 6.57
C ALA A 21 -7.44 10.72 5.43
N GLU A 22 -7.73 11.15 4.21
CA GLU A 22 -7.51 10.36 3.01
C GLU A 22 -6.12 10.61 2.45
N GLY A 23 -5.50 9.56 1.92
CA GLY A 23 -4.17 9.60 1.34
C GLY A 23 -4.05 8.67 0.16
N THR A 24 -3.07 8.96 -0.71
CA THR A 24 -2.70 8.09 -1.81
C THR A 24 -1.19 7.87 -1.80
N LEU A 25 -0.75 6.61 -1.97
CA LEU A 25 0.65 6.20 -1.98
C LEU A 25 0.96 5.40 -3.25
N VAL A 26 2.14 5.62 -3.82
CA VAL A 26 2.73 4.71 -4.81
C VAL A 26 3.61 3.69 -4.09
N PHE A 27 3.20 2.42 -4.13
CA PHE A 27 3.90 1.33 -3.47
C PHE A 27 4.60 0.43 -4.49
N ASN A 28 5.88 0.11 -4.23
CA ASN A 28 6.69 -0.74 -5.10
C ASN A 28 7.01 -2.07 -4.39
N SER A 29 6.59 -3.18 -4.99
CA SER A 29 6.84 -4.53 -4.49
C SER A 29 7.72 -5.35 -5.43
N LYS A 30 8.50 -6.28 -4.88
CA LYS A 30 9.25 -7.29 -5.64
C LYS A 30 8.37 -8.49 -6.05
N SER A 31 7.20 -8.63 -5.43
CA SER A 31 6.22 -9.67 -5.68
C SER A 31 4.84 -9.07 -5.94
N LYS A 32 3.99 -9.79 -6.66
CA LYS A 32 2.60 -9.37 -6.85
C LYS A 32 1.84 -9.49 -5.52
N LEU A 33 1.13 -8.44 -5.12
CA LEU A 33 0.23 -8.47 -3.96
C LEU A 33 -0.94 -9.39 -4.31
N ASN A 34 -0.99 -10.59 -3.71
CA ASN A 34 -1.98 -11.61 -4.03
C ASN A 34 -2.64 -12.21 -2.78
N SER A 35 -2.12 -11.94 -1.59
CA SER A 35 -2.60 -12.54 -0.34
C SER A 35 -3.19 -11.50 0.61
N LYS A 36 -4.10 -11.95 1.48
CA LYS A 36 -4.60 -11.11 2.58
C LYS A 36 -3.47 -10.64 3.50
N LYS A 37 -2.42 -11.45 3.66
CA LYS A 37 -1.23 -11.09 4.44
C LYS A 37 -0.53 -9.86 3.85
N ASP A 38 -0.36 -9.81 2.53
CA ASP A 38 0.26 -8.66 1.86
C ASP A 38 -0.50 -7.35 2.13
N ILE A 39 -1.83 -7.43 2.21
CA ILE A 39 -2.69 -6.29 2.53
C ILE A 39 -2.48 -5.86 4.00
N TYR A 40 -2.45 -6.80 4.94
CA TYR A 40 -2.20 -6.48 6.35
C TYR A 40 -0.81 -5.88 6.58
N ASP A 41 0.22 -6.43 5.94
CA ASP A 41 1.58 -5.90 6.01
C ASP A 41 1.61 -4.45 5.47
N LEU A 42 0.84 -4.17 4.42
CA LEU A 42 0.74 -2.83 3.85
C LEU A 42 -0.05 -1.85 4.75
N MET A 43 -1.10 -2.31 5.41
CA MET A 43 -1.83 -1.52 6.40
C MET A 43 -0.94 -1.15 7.58
N GLU A 44 -0.12 -2.08 8.08
CA GLU A 44 0.87 -1.82 9.14
C GLU A 44 1.92 -0.78 8.72
N ILE A 45 2.42 -0.86 7.48
CA ILE A 45 3.35 0.14 6.93
C ILE A 45 2.68 1.52 6.90
N LEU A 46 1.47 1.61 6.35
CA LEU A 46 0.72 2.86 6.27
C LEU A 46 0.44 3.45 7.65
N LYS A 47 -0.02 2.61 8.58
CA LYS A 47 -0.33 2.99 9.95
C LYS A 47 0.88 3.61 10.65
N LYS A 48 2.06 3.00 10.51
CA LYS A 48 3.33 3.55 11.05
C LYS A 48 3.73 4.83 10.36
N SER A 49 3.57 4.92 9.03
CA SER A 49 3.96 6.11 8.28
C SER A 49 3.09 7.34 8.55
N THR A 50 1.81 7.14 8.87
CA THR A 50 0.87 8.24 9.12
C THR A 50 0.60 8.46 10.60
N GLU A 51 1.25 7.73 11.51
CA GLU A 51 0.99 7.77 12.95
C GLU A 51 -0.50 7.57 13.32
N ALA A 52 -1.22 6.79 12.51
CA ALA A 52 -2.65 6.58 12.67
C ALA A 52 -2.95 5.44 13.67
N HIS A 53 -4.13 5.47 14.29
CA HIS A 53 -4.59 4.36 15.12
C HIS A 53 -4.97 3.15 14.27
N THR A 54 -5.67 3.40 13.15
CA THR A 54 -6.00 2.40 12.16
C THR A 54 -5.98 3.00 10.76
N VAL A 55 -5.84 2.13 9.76
CA VAL A 55 -5.85 2.51 8.35
C VAL A 55 -6.82 1.59 7.63
N THR A 56 -7.62 2.15 6.73
CA THR A 56 -8.47 1.38 5.82
C THR A 56 -7.93 1.56 4.41
N ILE A 57 -7.70 0.46 3.70
CA ILE A 57 -7.34 0.53 2.28
C ILE A 57 -8.64 0.57 1.48
N ASN A 58 -8.84 1.65 0.73
CA ASN A 58 -10.04 1.87 -0.07
C ASN A 58 -9.88 1.27 -1.47
N ASN A 59 -8.67 1.37 -2.04
CA ASN A 59 -8.38 0.86 -3.37
C ASN A 59 -6.90 0.48 -3.51
N ILE A 60 -6.64 -0.56 -4.30
CA ILE A 60 -5.30 -0.97 -4.74
C ILE A 60 -5.35 -1.16 -6.25
N GLN A 61 -4.64 -0.32 -7.00
CA GLN A 61 -4.56 -0.40 -8.45
C GLN A 61 -3.14 -0.75 -8.88
N LEU A 62 -2.96 -1.82 -9.65
CA LEU A 62 -1.69 -2.13 -10.30
C LEU A 62 -1.44 -1.10 -11.41
N LEU A 63 -0.35 -0.34 -11.30
CA LEU A 63 0.05 0.67 -12.29
C LEU A 63 0.94 0.07 -13.38
N ARG A 64 1.98 -0.68 -12.99
CA ARG A 64 2.96 -1.22 -13.94
C ARG A 64 3.71 -2.43 -13.41
N GLU A 65 4.08 -3.30 -14.34
CA GLU A 65 5.04 -4.38 -14.14
C GLU A 65 6.36 -4.00 -14.83
N LYS A 66 7.37 -3.63 -14.05
CA LYS A 66 8.70 -3.30 -14.57
C LYS A 66 9.63 -4.51 -14.44
N ARG A 67 10.41 -4.82 -15.46
CA ARG A 67 11.62 -5.63 -15.29
C ARG A 67 12.69 -4.69 -14.71
N ALA A 68 13.35 -5.08 -13.62
CA ALA A 68 14.49 -4.31 -13.12
C ALA A 68 15.48 -4.13 -14.28
N LEU A 69 15.84 -2.88 -14.58
CA LEU A 69 16.78 -2.54 -15.65
C LEU A 69 18.13 -3.18 -15.38
#